data_AF-A0A4P7ZXG7-F1
#
_entry.id   AF-A0A4P7ZXG7-F1
#
_cell.length_a   1.000
_cell.length_b   1.000
_cell.length_c   1.000
_cell.angle_alpha   90.00
_cell.angle_beta   90.00
_cell.angle_gamma   90.00
#
_symmetry.space_group_name_H-M   'P 1'
#
loop_
_entity.id
_entity.type
_entity.pdbx_description
1 polymer ?
#
loop_
_entity_poly.entity_id
_entity_poly.type
_entity_poly.pdbx_seq_one_letter_code
_entity_poly.pdbx_strand_id
1 'polypeptide(L)'
;MSRSLTQRARRLHQLLVPLAAAPLLLTAASGSLYSLLLEQGVDAFWLLKIHTGRFGPLNLQPYYSILLGLATLVVIVSGVGILLTRPRRSMSER
;
A
#
# COMPACT_ATOMS: atom_id res chain seq x y z
N MET A 1 -7.97 25.86 21.21
CA MET A 1 -6.89 25.65 20.21
C MET A 1 -7.45 24.93 18.99
N SER A 2 -7.89 25.65 17.97
CA SER A 2 -8.32 25.07 16.68
C SER A 2 -7.08 24.64 15.91
N ARG A 3 -6.84 23.32 15.80
CA ARG A 3 -5.81 22.81 14.87
C ARG A 3 -6.18 23.25 13.46
N SER A 4 -5.24 23.84 12.73
CA SER A 4 -5.47 24.23 11.34
C SER A 4 -5.82 23.00 10.49
N LEU A 5 -6.68 23.17 9.49
CA LEU A 5 -7.14 22.08 8.62
C LEU A 5 -5.96 21.31 8.00
N THR A 6 -4.88 22.01 7.68
CA THR A 6 -3.62 21.47 7.15
C THR A 6 -2.91 20.52 8.13
N GLN A 7 -2.89 20.84 9.43
CA GLN A 7 -2.28 19.96 10.44
C GLN A 7 -3.11 18.68 10.67
N ARG A 8 -4.44 18.78 10.61
CA ARG A 8 -5.32 17.60 10.68
C ARG A 8 -5.16 16.71 9.45
N ALA A 9 -5.10 17.30 8.25
CA ALA A 9 -4.89 16.57 7.00
C ALA A 9 -3.56 15.80 7.00
N ARG A 10 -2.47 16.41 7.48
CA ARG A 10 -1.16 15.72 7.63
C ARG A 10 -1.21 14.52 8.56
N ARG A 11 -1.86 14.65 9.72
CA ARG A 11 -1.98 13.54 10.68
C ARG A 11 -2.84 12.40 10.13
N LEU A 12 -3.92 12.74 9.42
CA LEU A 12 -4.77 11.74 8.77
C LEU A 12 -3.99 11.01 7.67
N HIS A 13 -3.26 11.74 6.83
CA HIS A 13 -2.39 11.16 5.80
C HIS A 13 -1.32 10.22 6.39
N GLN A 14 -0.67 10.63 7.49
CA GLN A 14 0.31 9.80 8.21
C GLN A 14 -0.25 8.47 8.74
N LEU A 15 -1.55 8.38 8.98
CA LEU A 15 -2.23 7.17 9.47
C LEU A 15 -2.79 6.33 8.32
N LEU A 16 -3.39 6.99 7.32
CA LEU A 16 -4.02 6.32 6.18
C LEU A 16 -2.99 5.68 5.25
N VAL A 17 -1.83 6.31 5.03
CA VAL A 17 -0.84 5.77 4.09
C VAL A 17 -0.25 4.45 4.55
N PRO A 18 0.23 4.28 5.81
CA PRO A 18 0.69 2.97 6.29
C PRO A 18 -0.41 1.90 6.27
N LEU A 19 -1.64 2.29 6.63
CA LEU A 19 -2.78 1.38 6.64
C LEU A 19 -3.16 0.91 5.22
N ALA A 20 -3.05 1.79 4.22
CA ALA A 20 -3.22 1.45 2.81
C ALA A 20 -2.02 0.65 2.26
N ALA A 21 -0.81 1.01 2.65
CA ALA A 21 0.42 0.36 2.18
C ALA A 21 0.55 -1.08 2.69
N ALA A 22 0.11 -1.37 3.91
CA ALA A 22 0.22 -2.70 4.51
C ALA A 22 -0.43 -3.83 3.66
N PRO A 23 -1.72 -3.77 3.27
CA PRO A 23 -2.33 -4.79 2.43
C PRO A 23 -1.72 -4.84 1.02
N LEU A 24 -1.26 -3.71 0.49
CA LEU A 24 -0.56 -3.66 -0.81
C LEU A 24 0.77 -4.41 -0.76
N LEU A 25 1.60 -4.13 0.25
CA LEU A 25 2.87 -4.80 0.45
C LEU A 25 2.68 -6.29 0.68
N LEU A 26 1.71 -6.66 1.51
CA LEU A 26 1.41 -8.06 1.79
C LEU A 26 0.95 -8.80 0.53
N THR A 27 0.10 -8.20 -0.29
CA THR A 27 -0.39 -8.80 -1.54
C THR A 27 0.74 -8.94 -2.57
N ALA A 28 1.56 -7.89 -2.73
CA ALA A 28 2.69 -7.91 -3.64
C ALA A 28 3.74 -8.94 -3.22
N ALA A 29 4.10 -8.97 -1.92
CA ALA A 29 5.08 -9.91 -1.40
C ALA A 29 4.59 -11.36 -1.51
N SER A 30 3.34 -11.64 -1.12
CA SER A 30 2.79 -13.00 -1.18
C SER A 30 2.65 -13.51 -2.61
N GLY A 31 2.21 -12.68 -3.55
CA GLY A 31 2.11 -13.04 -4.96
C GLY A 31 3.47 -13.29 -5.59
N SER A 32 4.41 -12.36 -5.42
CA SER A 32 5.77 -12.50 -5.95
C SER A 32 6.50 -13.70 -5.35
N LEU A 33 6.39 -13.91 -4.04
CA LEU A 33 7.03 -15.05 -3.37
C LEU A 33 6.41 -16.39 -3.80
N TYR A 34 5.09 -16.44 -3.99
CA TYR A 34 4.43 -17.63 -4.52
C TYR A 34 4.95 -17.96 -5.93
N SER A 35 5.02 -16.98 -6.82
CA SER A 35 5.53 -17.19 -8.19
C SER A 35 6.96 -17.71 -8.19
N LEU A 36 7.83 -17.13 -7.35
CA LEU A 36 9.19 -17.63 -7.18
C LEU A 36 9.17 -19.09 -6.72
N LEU A 37 8.56 -19.39 -5.57
CA LEU A 37 8.53 -20.75 -5.02
C LEU A 37 7.98 -21.78 -6.01
N LEU A 38 6.96 -21.40 -6.77
CA LEU A 38 6.37 -22.25 -7.80
C LEU A 38 7.36 -22.59 -8.92
N GLU A 39 8.19 -21.63 -9.35
CA GLU A 39 9.27 -21.88 -10.33
C GLU A 39 10.33 -22.87 -9.79
N GLN A 40 10.51 -22.96 -8.47
CA GLN A 40 11.37 -23.96 -7.85
C GLN A 40 10.66 -25.31 -7.58
N GLY A 41 9.42 -25.47 -8.06
CA GLY A 41 8.61 -26.67 -7.86
C GLY A 41 7.94 -26.78 -6.48
N VAL A 42 7.92 -25.68 -5.70
CA VAL A 42 7.28 -25.63 -4.39
C VAL A 42 5.90 -24.99 -4.52
N ASP A 43 4.84 -25.79 -4.43
CA ASP A 43 3.47 -25.28 -4.40
C ASP A 43 3.07 -24.80 -3.00
N ALA A 44 3.37 -23.53 -2.72
CA ALA A 44 3.05 -22.88 -1.47
C ALA A 44 1.66 -22.19 -1.51
N PHE A 45 0.60 -22.94 -1.81
CA PHE A 45 -0.78 -22.43 -1.98
C PHE A 45 -1.31 -21.56 -0.83
N TRP A 46 -0.78 -21.70 0.39
CA TRP A 46 -1.12 -20.82 1.51
C TRP A 46 -0.74 -19.34 1.27
N LEU A 47 0.27 -19.06 0.45
CA LEU A 47 0.61 -17.70 0.01
C LEU A 47 -0.51 -17.09 -0.83
N LEU A 48 -1.16 -17.88 -1.69
CA LEU A 48 -2.33 -17.41 -2.46
C LEU A 48 -3.55 -17.16 -1.58
N LYS A 49 -3.73 -17.93 -0.50
CA LYS A 49 -4.77 -17.63 0.50
C LYS A 49 -4.52 -16.26 1.15
N ILE A 50 -3.28 -15.98 1.56
CA ILE A 50 -2.88 -14.68 2.10
C ILE A 50 -3.08 -13.57 1.04
N HIS A 51 -2.61 -13.79 -0.19
CA HIS A 51 -2.73 -12.86 -1.32
C HIS A 51 -4.16 -12.45 -1.62
N THR A 52 -5.13 -13.34 -1.39
CA THR A 52 -6.55 -13.09 -1.61
C THR A 52 -7.29 -12.58 -0.37
N GLY A 53 -6.59 -12.34 0.74
CA GLY A 53 -7.18 -11.84 1.97
C GLY A 53 -7.80 -12.92 2.88
N ARG A 54 -7.46 -14.19 2.65
CA ARG A 54 -7.84 -15.30 3.53
C ARG A 54 -6.71 -15.61 4.51
N PHE A 55 -6.86 -15.14 5.74
CA PHE A 55 -5.90 -15.31 6.83
C PHE A 55 -6.38 -16.40 7.80
N GLY A 56 -6.24 -17.66 7.40
CA GLY A 56 -6.69 -18.81 8.19
C GLY A 56 -8.20 -18.76 8.48
N PRO A 57 -8.64 -18.58 9.75
CA PRO A 57 -10.06 -18.43 10.10
C PRO A 57 -10.64 -17.07 9.70
N LEU A 58 -9.82 -16.04 9.53
CA LEU A 58 -10.26 -14.70 9.15
C LEU A 58 -10.41 -14.60 7.62
N ASN A 59 -11.62 -14.34 7.15
CA ASN A 59 -11.91 -14.24 5.72
C ASN A 59 -12.24 -12.79 5.31
N LEU A 60 -11.24 -12.05 4.85
CA LEU A 60 -11.43 -10.70 4.31
C LEU A 60 -11.66 -10.69 2.79
N GLN A 61 -11.58 -11.85 2.13
CA GLN A 61 -11.66 -12.03 0.69
C GLN A 61 -12.80 -11.26 -0.02
N PRO A 62 -14.03 -11.16 0.53
CA PRO A 62 -15.12 -10.40 -0.12
C PRO A 62 -14.84 -8.90 -0.26
N TYR A 63 -14.05 -8.33 0.66
CA TYR A 63 -13.75 -6.90 0.72
C TYR A 63 -12.31 -6.59 0.31
N TYR A 64 -11.45 -7.62 0.28
CA TYR A 64 -10.01 -7.48 0.13
C TYR A 64 -9.64 -6.75 -1.16
N SER A 65 -10.22 -7.15 -2.31
CA SER A 65 -9.95 -6.52 -3.60
C SER A 65 -10.40 -5.06 -3.66
N ILE A 66 -11.53 -4.71 -3.05
CA ILE A 66 -12.02 -3.33 -2.99
C ILE A 66 -11.09 -2.48 -2.12
N LEU A 67 -10.72 -3.00 -0.94
CA LEU A 67 -9.79 -2.33 -0.04
C LEU A 67 -8.44 -2.10 -0.72
N LEU A 68 -7.93 -3.11 -1.41
CA LEU A 68 -6.66 -3.05 -2.15
C LEU A 68 -6.72 -2.04 -3.30
N GLY A 69 -7.83 -2.00 -4.05
CA GLY A 69 -8.04 -1.01 -5.10
C GLY A 69 -8.05 0.42 -4.56
N LEU A 70 -8.79 0.69 -3.49
CA LEU A 70 -8.82 2.00 -2.85
C LEU A 70 -7.46 2.40 -2.27
N ALA A 71 -6.79 1.47 -1.59
CA ALA A 71 -5.44 1.68 -1.07
C ALA A 71 -4.45 2.04 -2.20
N THR A 72 -4.54 1.35 -3.33
CA THR A 72 -3.71 1.61 -4.52
C THR A 72 -3.94 3.03 -5.03
N LEU A 73 -5.18 3.43 -5.21
CA LEU A 73 -5.53 4.79 -5.65
C LEU A 73 -4.99 5.86 -4.70
N VAL A 74 -5.16 5.67 -3.38
CA VAL A 74 -4.63 6.59 -2.36
C VAL A 74 -3.12 6.75 -2.48
N VAL A 75 -2.39 5.63 -2.59
CA VAL A 75 -0.92 5.66 -2.71
C VAL A 75 -0.47 6.29 -4.02
N ILE A 76 -1.12 5.99 -5.15
CA ILE A 76 -0.81 6.58 -6.46
C ILE A 76 -1.04 8.10 -6.43
N VAL A 77 -2.23 8.55 -6.01
CA VAL A 77 -2.57 9.97 -5.94
C VAL A 77 -1.60 10.71 -5.01
N SER A 78 -1.27 10.10 -3.86
CA SER A 78 -0.30 10.66 -2.94
C SER A 78 1.10 10.76 -3.56
N GLY A 79 1.57 9.71 -4.24
CA GLY A 79 2.90 9.68 -4.87
C GLY A 79 3.02 10.69 -6.01
N VAL A 80 2.01 10.77 -6.88
CA VAL A 80 1.94 11.76 -7.96
C VAL A 80 1.90 13.17 -7.40
N GLY A 81 1.10 13.43 -6.36
CA GLY A 81 1.05 14.73 -5.69
C GLY A 81 2.43 15.19 -5.18
N ILE A 82 3.22 14.28 -4.60
CA ILE A 82 4.60 14.56 -4.16
C ILE A 82 5.50 14.87 -5.36
N LEU A 83 5.40 14.09 -6.43
CA LEU A 83 6.22 14.30 -7.63
C LEU A 83 5.97 15.68 -8.26
N LEU A 84 4.71 16.10 -8.34
CA LEU A 84 4.29 17.38 -8.91
C LEU A 84 4.60 18.59 -8.01
N THR A 85 4.67 18.40 -6.68
CA THR A 85 4.93 19.48 -5.73
C THR A 85 6.40 19.60 -5.30
N ARG A 86 7.28 18.69 -5.73
CA ARG A 86 8.72 18.80 -5.44
C ARG A 86 9.27 20.11 -6.02
N PRO A 87 9.76 21.04 -5.18
CA PRO A 87 10.45 22.22 -5.68
C PRO A 87 11.71 21.73 -6.40
N ARG A 88 11.92 22.17 -7.65
CA ARG A 88 13.24 22.12 -8.28
C ARG A 88 14.16 22.90 -7.34
N ARG A 89 14.95 22.21 -6.52
CA ARG A 89 16.05 22.85 -5.80
C ARG A 89 16.93 23.44 -6.89
N SER A 90 16.83 24.74 -7.12
CA SER A 90 17.78 25.44 -7.96
C SER A 90 19.11 25.26 -7.26
N MET A 91 19.97 24.45 -7.87
CA MET A 91 21.39 24.44 -7.60
C MET A 91 21.90 25.84 -7.95
N SER A 92 21.77 26.76 -7.01
CA SER A 92 22.35 28.09 -7.06
C SER A 92 22.83 28.36 -5.66
N GLU A 93 24.05 27.90 -5.40
CA GLU A 93 25.06 28.53 -4.54
C GLU A 93 26.27 27.59 -4.46
N ARG A 94 27.17 27.69 -5.45
CA ARG A 94 28.53 28.23 -5.32
C ARG A 94 29.35 27.90 -6.56
#